data_AF-A0A516R9S2-F1
#
_entry.id   AF-A0A516R9S2-F1
#
_cell.length_a   1.000
_cell.length_b   1.000
_cell.length_c   1.000
_cell.angle_alpha   90.00
_cell.angle_beta   90.00
_cell.angle_gamma   90.00
#
_symmetry.space_group_name_H-M   'P 1'
#
loop_
_entity.id
_entity.type
_entity.pdbx_description
1 polymer ?
#
loop_
_entity_poly.entity_id
_entity_poly.type
_entity_poly.pdbx_seq_one_letter_code
_entity_poly.pdbx_strand_id
1 'polypeptide(L)'
;MRVAVLALLWGSSFLWIKLSLDGGLAPLHVTVVRCALGAAVLLGLARAARQRLPRDRRTWGHLVVAALFCNALPFLFFSIGEQTVDSGVAGVMNATTPLWSLGLGLLLRTDRGLGPYRLGGLVLGLAGTLLIFAPWHEAGLASSGALVLLAAAVSYAVAFAYMARHLIGRGTEPLALSAAQLLVATGLTALGLPFTAGSGTAPSLTGVAAVVVLGVFGTGLTFHLNSRLIADEGPTAAATVGYLLPVVSVALGALVLGEALSVRVVVGMAVVLAGVGLTRYRPSSDRTAARSTPFRARMTSGVSSTSRMPRPETPATCHGDSM
;
A
#
# COMPACT_ATOMS: atom_id res chain seq x y z
N MET A 1 15.67 -10.56 8.76
CA MET A 1 15.05 -10.02 10.00
C MET A 1 14.00 -8.94 9.72
N ARG A 2 14.25 -7.96 8.84
CA ARG A 2 13.32 -6.85 8.57
C ARG A 2 11.94 -7.29 8.06
N VAL A 3 11.88 -8.24 7.13
CA VAL A 3 10.61 -8.80 6.61
C VAL A 3 9.75 -9.39 7.72
N ALA A 4 10.33 -10.14 8.66
CA ALA A 4 9.59 -10.77 9.76
C ALA A 4 9.03 -9.74 10.74
N VAL A 5 9.83 -8.74 11.12
CA VAL A 5 9.36 -7.63 11.97
C VAL A 5 8.23 -6.88 11.29
N LEU A 6 8.37 -6.59 9.98
CA LEU A 6 7.35 -5.87 9.24
C LEU A 6 6.06 -6.68 9.09
N ALA A 7 6.17 -7.99 8.84
CA ALA A 7 5.02 -8.89 8.81
C ALA A 7 4.32 -8.97 10.18
N LEU A 8 5.09 -8.98 11.27
CA LEU A 8 4.55 -8.98 12.63
C LEU A 8 3.79 -7.68 12.94
N LEU A 9 4.39 -6.53 12.64
CA LEU A 9 3.77 -5.23 12.90
C LEU A 9 2.53 -5.01 12.03
N TRP A 10 2.58 -5.37 10.74
CA TRP A 10 1.46 -5.15 9.84
C TRP A 10 0.35 -6.19 10.06
N GLY A 11 0.71 -7.45 10.31
CA GLY A 11 -0.24 -8.52 10.63
C GLY A 11 -0.90 -8.36 11.99
N SER A 12 -0.23 -7.79 12.99
CA SER A 12 -0.84 -7.47 14.29
C SER A 12 -1.80 -6.27 14.23
N SER A 13 -1.87 -5.54 13.12
CA SER A 13 -2.74 -4.36 13.03
C SER A 13 -4.22 -4.71 13.25
N PHE A 14 -4.69 -5.86 12.76
CA PHE A 14 -6.08 -6.32 12.94
C PHE A 14 -6.36 -6.66 14.41
N LEU A 15 -5.42 -7.30 15.12
CA LEU A 15 -5.52 -7.52 16.56
C LEU A 15 -5.74 -6.20 17.32
N TRP A 16 -4.95 -5.17 17.00
CA TRP A 16 -5.08 -3.88 17.68
C TRP A 16 -6.36 -3.13 17.32
N ILE A 17 -6.85 -3.26 16.08
CA ILE A 17 -8.15 -2.72 15.68
C ILE A 17 -9.25 -3.35 16.53
N LYS A 18 -9.30 -4.69 16.60
CA LYS A 18 -10.26 -5.43 17.42
C LYS A 18 -10.23 -5.01 18.89
N LEU A 19 -9.05 -4.98 19.51
CA LEU A 19 -8.88 -4.53 20.90
C LEU A 19 -9.34 -3.07 21.13
N SER A 20 -9.16 -2.19 20.16
CA SER A 20 -9.68 -0.82 20.23
C SER A 20 -11.19 -0.76 20.15
N LEU A 21 -11.80 -1.54 19.27
CA LEU A 21 -13.26 -1.62 19.12
C LEU A 21 -13.91 -2.22 20.37
N ASP A 22 -13.38 -3.34 20.88
CA ASP A 22 -13.85 -3.99 22.10
C ASP A 22 -13.63 -3.09 23.34
N GLY A 23 -12.61 -2.23 23.28
CA GLY A 23 -12.36 -1.18 24.25
C GLY A 23 -13.31 0.03 24.18
N GLY A 24 -14.32 0.00 23.31
CA GLY A 24 -15.38 1.01 23.23
C GLY A 24 -15.15 2.14 22.23
N LEU A 25 -14.05 2.11 21.46
CA LEU A 25 -13.82 3.12 20.43
C LEU A 25 -14.69 2.87 19.20
N ALA A 26 -15.31 3.93 18.70
CA ALA A 26 -16.00 3.90 17.41
C ALA A 26 -15.01 3.64 16.25
N PRO A 27 -15.43 2.94 15.17
CA PRO A 27 -14.56 2.66 14.02
C PRO A 27 -13.88 3.89 13.42
N LEU A 28 -14.60 5.01 13.34
CA LEU A 28 -14.04 6.26 12.85
C LEU A 28 -12.98 6.84 13.79
N HIS A 29 -13.17 6.75 15.11
CA HIS A 29 -12.17 7.20 16.08
C HIS A 29 -10.88 6.39 15.96
N VAL A 30 -10.99 5.07 15.82
CA VAL A 30 -9.83 4.19 15.59
C VAL A 30 -9.07 4.63 14.35
N THR A 31 -9.79 4.90 13.26
CA THR A 31 -9.19 5.33 11.99
C THR A 31 -8.52 6.69 12.07
N VAL A 32 -9.19 7.69 12.66
CA VAL A 32 -8.64 9.05 12.79
C VAL A 32 -7.38 9.04 13.65
N VAL A 33 -7.42 8.39 14.82
CA VAL A 33 -6.28 8.34 15.74
C VAL A 33 -5.12 7.56 15.12
N ARG A 34 -5.39 6.42 14.48
CA ARG A 34 -4.39 5.65 13.71
C ARG A 34 -3.69 6.51 12.67
N CYS A 35 -4.46 7.22 11.84
CA CYS A 35 -3.93 8.10 10.80
C CYS A 35 -3.13 9.26 11.40
N ALA A 36 -3.65 9.92 12.43
CA ALA A 36 -3.01 11.06 13.07
C ALA A 36 -1.65 10.70 13.71
N LEU A 37 -1.62 9.60 14.47
CA LEU A 37 -0.39 9.11 15.10
C LEU A 37 0.61 8.61 14.06
N GLY A 38 0.14 7.88 13.05
CA GLY A 38 0.99 7.44 11.93
C GLY A 38 1.58 8.63 11.17
N ALA A 39 0.77 9.66 10.90
CA ALA A 39 1.23 10.90 10.28
C ALA A 39 2.26 11.61 11.16
N ALA A 40 2.03 11.75 12.46
CA ALA A 40 2.96 12.40 13.39
C ALA A 40 4.34 11.70 13.39
N VAL A 41 4.35 10.36 13.47
CA VAL A 41 5.58 9.55 13.40
C VAL A 41 6.29 9.76 12.06
N LEU A 42 5.58 9.62 10.93
CA LEU A 42 6.19 9.77 9.61
C LEU A 42 6.68 11.20 9.35
N LEU A 43 5.98 12.22 9.84
CA LEU A 43 6.40 13.62 9.74
C LEU A 43 7.66 13.88 10.58
N GLY A 44 7.74 13.31 11.79
CA GLY A 44 8.93 13.36 12.62
C GLY A 44 10.13 12.71 11.93
N LEU A 45 9.94 11.51 11.39
CA LEU A 45 10.98 10.78 10.65
C LEU A 45 11.38 11.49 9.34
N ALA A 46 10.43 12.04 8.60
CA ALA A 46 10.71 12.82 7.38
C ALA A 46 11.52 14.08 7.69
N ARG A 47 11.18 14.79 8.78
CA ARG A 47 11.97 15.93 9.26
C ARG A 47 13.37 15.52 9.70
N ALA A 48 13.51 14.43 10.45
CA ALA A 48 14.81 13.90 10.86
C ALA A 48 15.67 13.49 9.65
N ALA A 49 15.05 12.93 8.62
CA ALA A 49 15.68 12.58 7.34
C ALA A 49 15.91 13.80 6.41
N ARG A 50 15.57 15.02 6.85
CA ARG A 50 15.60 16.27 6.06
C ARG A 50 14.85 16.18 4.72
N GLN A 51 13.86 15.30 4.63
CA GLN A 51 12.99 15.20 3.49
C GLN A 51 11.91 16.28 3.55
N ARG A 52 11.67 16.93 2.42
CA ARG A 52 10.67 18.00 2.32
C ARG A 52 9.38 17.42 1.77
N LEU A 53 8.26 17.82 2.38
CA LEU A 53 6.93 17.49 1.85
C LEU A 53 6.76 18.07 0.44
N PRO A 54 5.88 17.47 -0.39
CA PRO A 54 5.56 18.00 -1.71
C PRO A 54 5.10 19.46 -1.62
N ARG A 55 5.65 20.32 -2.49
CA ARG A 55 5.25 21.74 -2.59
C ARG A 55 4.20 22.01 -3.66
N ASP A 56 4.03 21.06 -4.58
CA ASP A 56 3.16 21.20 -5.73
C ASP A 56 1.69 20.91 -5.36
N ARG A 57 0.79 21.87 -5.63
CA ARG A 57 -0.66 21.74 -5.39
C ARG A 57 -1.29 20.57 -6.13
N ARG A 58 -0.78 20.24 -7.32
CA ARG A 58 -1.22 19.08 -8.12
C ARG A 58 -0.91 17.77 -7.39
N THR A 59 0.27 17.66 -6.77
CA THR A 59 0.62 16.48 -5.97
C THR A 59 -0.31 16.35 -4.77
N TRP A 60 -0.67 17.45 -4.11
CA TRP A 60 -1.68 17.44 -3.04
C TRP A 60 -3.06 17.00 -3.53
N GLY A 61 -3.49 17.44 -4.71
CA GLY A 61 -4.74 16.97 -5.33
C GLY A 61 -4.75 15.45 -5.58
N HIS A 62 -3.64 14.92 -6.10
CA HIS A 62 -3.48 13.47 -6.28
C HIS A 62 -3.38 12.71 -4.93
N LEU A 63 -2.78 13.33 -3.91
CA LEU A 63 -2.71 12.78 -2.57
C LEU A 63 -4.08 12.69 -1.89
N VAL A 64 -5.04 13.56 -2.20
CA VAL A 64 -6.42 13.41 -1.70
C VAL A 64 -7.03 12.09 -2.15
N VAL A 65 -6.93 11.79 -3.45
CA VAL A 65 -7.45 10.53 -4.01
C VAL A 65 -6.69 9.33 -3.44
N ALA A 66 -5.37 9.39 -3.39
CA ALA A 66 -4.56 8.31 -2.83
C ALA A 66 -4.83 8.10 -1.34
N ALA A 67 -4.94 9.17 -0.55
CA ALA A 67 -5.24 9.11 0.88
C ALA A 67 -6.62 8.52 1.15
N LEU A 68 -7.61 8.91 0.34
CA LEU A 68 -8.98 8.42 0.44
C LEU A 68 -9.04 6.89 0.24
N PHE A 69 -8.50 6.40 -0.88
CA PHE A 69 -8.62 4.99 -1.25
C PHE A 69 -7.58 4.07 -0.59
N CYS A 70 -6.43 4.60 -0.18
CA CYS A 70 -5.35 3.79 0.41
C CYS A 70 -5.32 3.83 1.95
N ASN A 71 -6.03 4.76 2.59
CA ASN A 71 -5.93 4.92 4.05
C ASN A 71 -7.31 5.17 4.64
N ALA A 72 -7.97 6.27 4.31
CA ALA A 72 -9.22 6.68 4.95
C ALA A 72 -10.33 5.62 4.82
N LEU A 73 -10.69 5.26 3.59
CA LEU A 73 -11.71 4.24 3.33
C LEU A 73 -11.30 2.85 3.82
N PRO A 74 -10.15 2.29 3.42
CA PRO A 74 -9.84 0.91 3.83
C PRO A 74 -9.68 0.80 5.33
N PHE A 75 -9.03 1.75 6.03
CA PHE A 75 -8.90 1.66 7.49
C PHE A 75 -10.26 1.75 8.20
N LEU A 76 -11.14 2.64 7.74
CA LEU A 76 -12.50 2.72 8.27
C LEU A 76 -13.27 1.43 8.01
N PHE A 77 -13.18 0.88 6.80
CA PHE A 77 -13.85 -0.37 6.43
C PHE A 77 -13.31 -1.57 7.21
N PHE A 78 -11.99 -1.66 7.46
CA PHE A 78 -11.45 -2.67 8.37
C PHE A 78 -12.01 -2.50 9.78
N SER A 79 -12.04 -1.28 10.32
CA SER A 79 -12.61 -1.03 11.63
C SER A 79 -14.11 -1.30 11.72
N ILE A 80 -14.90 -1.09 10.67
CA ILE A 80 -16.33 -1.45 10.63
C ILE A 80 -16.51 -2.97 10.48
N GLY A 81 -15.75 -3.57 9.56
CA GLY A 81 -15.82 -5.01 9.27
C GLY A 81 -15.48 -5.85 10.50
N GLU A 82 -14.45 -5.45 11.25
CA GLU A 82 -14.01 -6.13 12.47
C GLU A 82 -15.00 -6.02 13.64
N GLN A 83 -16.04 -5.20 13.56
CA GLN A 83 -17.11 -5.23 14.58
C GLN A 83 -17.91 -6.53 14.53
N THR A 84 -17.95 -7.18 13.37
CA THR A 84 -18.74 -8.41 13.14
C THR A 84 -17.89 -9.59 12.67
N VAL A 85 -16.67 -9.33 12.20
CA VAL A 85 -15.74 -10.32 11.68
C VAL A 85 -14.51 -10.41 12.58
N ASP A 86 -13.95 -11.60 12.69
CA ASP A 86 -12.73 -11.87 13.44
C ASP A 86 -11.50 -11.22 12.80
N SER A 87 -10.55 -10.81 13.63
CA SER A 87 -9.32 -10.12 13.20
C SER A 87 -8.45 -11.02 12.30
N GLY A 88 -8.42 -12.33 12.57
CA GLY A 88 -7.76 -13.30 11.71
C GLY A 88 -8.32 -13.29 10.28
N VAL A 89 -9.65 -13.31 10.15
CA VAL A 89 -10.34 -13.29 8.85
C VAL A 89 -10.13 -11.96 8.13
N ALA A 90 -10.15 -10.83 8.85
CA ALA A 90 -9.84 -9.51 8.29
C ALA A 90 -8.44 -9.45 7.66
N GLY A 91 -7.43 -10.04 8.31
CA GLY A 91 -6.09 -10.16 7.76
C GLY A 91 -6.03 -10.99 6.48
N VAL A 92 -6.78 -12.09 6.41
CA VAL A 92 -6.88 -12.92 5.19
C VAL A 92 -7.58 -12.16 4.06
N MET A 93 -8.63 -11.41 4.36
CA MET A 93 -9.30 -10.55 3.37
C MET A 93 -8.36 -9.50 2.80
N ASN A 94 -7.53 -8.88 3.64
CA ASN A 94 -6.54 -7.92 3.16
C ASN A 94 -5.52 -8.57 2.19
N ALA A 95 -5.14 -9.82 2.42
CA ALA A 95 -4.23 -10.55 1.53
C ALA A 95 -4.80 -10.80 0.12
N THR A 96 -6.10 -10.63 -0.10
CA THR A 96 -6.76 -10.73 -1.41
C THR A 96 -6.57 -9.48 -2.29
N THR A 97 -6.08 -8.37 -1.74
CA THR A 97 -5.85 -7.10 -2.45
C THR A 97 -5.15 -7.24 -3.83
N PRO A 98 -4.12 -8.11 -4.00
CA PRO A 98 -3.47 -8.29 -5.30
C PRO A 98 -4.40 -8.88 -6.37
N LEU A 99 -5.37 -9.71 -5.98
CA LEU A 99 -6.37 -10.29 -6.89
C LEU A 99 -7.26 -9.19 -7.47
N TRP A 100 -7.75 -8.30 -6.61
CA TRP A 100 -8.54 -7.13 -7.02
C TRP A 100 -7.73 -6.15 -7.87
N SER A 101 -6.45 -5.98 -7.55
CA SER A 101 -5.54 -5.13 -8.34
C SER A 101 -5.37 -5.67 -9.76
N LEU A 102 -5.20 -6.98 -9.91
CA LEU A 102 -5.15 -7.64 -11.21
C LEU A 102 -6.50 -7.49 -11.95
N GLY A 103 -7.62 -7.78 -11.27
CA GLY A 103 -8.96 -7.64 -11.83
C GLY A 103 -9.24 -6.24 -12.39
N LEU A 104 -8.88 -5.21 -11.62
CA LEU A 104 -9.03 -3.82 -12.05
C LEU A 104 -8.08 -3.46 -13.21
N GLY A 105 -6.84 -3.99 -13.19
CA GLY A 105 -5.88 -3.84 -14.28
C GLY A 105 -6.39 -4.37 -15.62
N LEU A 106 -7.17 -5.45 -15.59
CA LEU A 106 -7.84 -6.04 -16.75
C LEU A 106 -9.02 -5.20 -17.22
N LEU A 107 -9.90 -4.79 -16.29
CA LEU A 107 -11.07 -3.97 -16.61
C LEU A 107 -10.67 -2.65 -17.26
N LEU A 108 -9.59 -2.04 -16.76
CA LEU A 108 -9.03 -0.79 -17.29
C LEU A 108 -8.13 -1.00 -18.53
N ARG A 109 -8.02 -2.24 -19.04
CA ARG A 109 -7.19 -2.65 -20.20
C ARG A 109 -5.72 -2.21 -20.09
N THR A 110 -5.22 -2.02 -18.88
CA THR A 110 -3.83 -1.66 -18.63
C THR A 110 -2.91 -2.87 -18.59
N ASP A 111 -3.41 -4.03 -18.19
CA ASP A 111 -2.70 -5.30 -18.35
C ASP A 111 -3.03 -5.92 -19.71
N ARG A 112 -2.05 -5.92 -20.62
CA ARG A 112 -2.17 -6.58 -21.94
C ARG A 112 -1.67 -8.02 -21.80
N GLY A 113 -2.61 -8.97 -21.82
CA GLY A 113 -2.32 -10.41 -21.85
C GLY A 113 -2.40 -11.07 -20.48
N LEU A 114 -3.45 -11.86 -20.26
CA LEU A 114 -3.50 -12.79 -19.14
C LEU A 114 -2.79 -14.07 -19.51
N GLY A 115 -1.61 -14.30 -18.92
CA GLY A 115 -1.06 -15.64 -18.86
C GLY A 115 -2.02 -16.57 -18.08
N PRO A 116 -2.12 -17.85 -18.45
CA PRO A 116 -3.05 -18.80 -17.81
C PRO A 116 -2.83 -18.89 -16.29
N TYR A 117 -1.60 -18.72 -15.82
CA TYR A 117 -1.26 -18.66 -14.40
C TYR A 117 -1.90 -17.48 -13.66
N ARG A 118 -1.98 -16.30 -14.28
CA ARG A 118 -2.60 -15.12 -13.64
C ARG A 118 -4.10 -15.27 -13.49
N LEU A 119 -4.76 -15.82 -14.52
CA LEU A 119 -6.19 -16.12 -14.48
C LEU A 119 -6.49 -17.23 -13.47
N GLY A 120 -5.71 -18.32 -13.50
CA GLY A 120 -5.83 -19.41 -12.53
C GLY A 120 -5.64 -18.93 -11.09
N GLY A 121 -4.66 -18.06 -10.84
CA GLY A 121 -4.43 -17.47 -9.52
C GLY A 121 -5.57 -16.57 -9.05
N LEU A 122 -6.17 -15.80 -9.97
CA LEU A 122 -7.36 -14.99 -9.68
C LEU A 122 -8.55 -15.86 -9.26
N VAL A 123 -8.85 -16.89 -10.05
CA VAL A 123 -9.96 -17.82 -9.76
C VAL A 123 -9.71 -18.57 -8.46
N LEU A 124 -8.49 -19.07 -8.24
CA LEU A 124 -8.12 -19.81 -7.03
C LEU A 124 -8.21 -18.91 -5.80
N GLY A 125 -7.69 -17.68 -5.89
CA GLY A 125 -7.74 -16.72 -4.80
C GLY A 125 -9.17 -16.34 -4.43
N LEU A 126 -10.02 -16.08 -5.42
CA LEU A 126 -11.45 -15.84 -5.21
C LEU A 126 -12.12 -17.06 -4.57
N ALA A 127 -11.87 -18.27 -5.06
CA ALA A 127 -12.41 -19.49 -4.47
C ALA A 127 -12.01 -19.67 -3.00
N GLY A 128 -10.75 -19.33 -2.65
CA GLY A 128 -10.28 -19.31 -1.26
C GLY A 128 -11.03 -18.30 -0.39
N THR A 129 -11.26 -17.09 -0.90
CA THR A 129 -12.08 -16.07 -0.24
C THR A 129 -13.50 -16.55 0.00
N LEU A 130 -14.13 -17.16 -1.01
CA LEU A 130 -15.48 -17.73 -0.91
C LEU A 130 -15.53 -18.87 0.12
N LEU A 131 -14.49 -19.71 0.20
CA LEU A 131 -14.40 -20.83 1.15
C LEU A 131 -14.37 -20.37 2.61
N ILE A 132 -13.69 -19.25 2.91
CA ILE A 132 -13.54 -18.73 4.28
C ILE A 132 -14.91 -18.43 4.91
N PHE A 133 -15.86 -17.96 4.11
CA PHE A 133 -17.17 -17.56 4.60
C PHE A 133 -18.26 -18.63 4.42
N ALA A 134 -17.93 -19.85 3.96
CA ALA A 134 -18.90 -20.93 3.89
C ALA A 134 -19.23 -21.46 5.31
N PRO A 135 -20.52 -21.65 5.69
CA PRO A 135 -21.71 -21.69 4.86
C PRO A 135 -22.38 -20.30 4.78
N TRP A 136 -22.66 -19.86 3.56
CA TRP A 136 -23.21 -18.55 3.18
C TRP A 136 -24.46 -18.10 3.96
N HIS A 137 -25.26 -19.06 4.43
CA HIS A 137 -26.51 -18.85 5.17
C HIS A 137 -26.32 -18.74 6.70
N GLU A 138 -25.27 -19.35 7.25
CA GLU A 138 -25.00 -19.42 8.70
C GLU A 138 -23.80 -18.53 9.11
N ALA A 139 -22.82 -18.40 8.21
CA ALA A 139 -21.55 -17.70 8.42
C ALA A 139 -21.47 -16.35 7.67
N GLY A 140 -22.60 -15.84 7.16
CA GLY A 140 -22.72 -14.44 6.79
C GLY A 140 -21.70 -13.95 5.75
N LEU A 141 -21.68 -14.53 4.54
CA LEU A 141 -21.37 -13.66 3.38
C LEU A 141 -22.42 -12.56 3.20
N ALA A 142 -23.60 -12.77 3.78
CA ALA A 142 -24.60 -11.74 4.01
C ALA A 142 -24.32 -10.88 5.27
N SER A 143 -23.24 -11.13 6.03
CA SER A 143 -22.84 -10.19 7.09
C SER A 143 -22.31 -8.93 6.43
N SER A 144 -22.84 -7.79 6.85
CA SER A 144 -22.41 -6.48 6.36
C SER A 144 -20.89 -6.30 6.51
N GLY A 145 -20.27 -6.88 7.54
CA GLY A 145 -18.82 -6.78 7.77
C GLY A 145 -17.96 -7.44 6.71
N ALA A 146 -18.28 -8.66 6.26
CA ALA A 146 -17.51 -9.35 5.22
C ALA A 146 -17.47 -8.55 3.91
N LEU A 147 -18.62 -8.00 3.50
CA LEU A 147 -18.73 -7.15 2.31
C LEU A 147 -17.92 -5.85 2.46
N VAL A 148 -17.93 -5.25 3.66
CA VAL A 148 -17.14 -4.06 3.96
C VAL A 148 -15.64 -4.35 3.92
N LEU A 149 -15.18 -5.51 4.43
CA LEU A 149 -13.78 -5.93 4.33
C LEU A 149 -13.34 -6.17 2.87
N LEU A 150 -14.21 -6.75 2.05
CA LEU A 150 -13.96 -6.90 0.61
C LEU A 150 -13.88 -5.53 -0.08
N ALA A 151 -14.78 -4.61 0.26
CA ALA A 151 -14.72 -3.23 -0.23
C ALA A 151 -13.40 -2.53 0.17
N ALA A 152 -12.85 -2.84 1.35
CA ALA A 152 -11.55 -2.33 1.77
C ALA A 152 -10.42 -2.83 0.87
N ALA A 153 -10.40 -4.13 0.55
CA ALA A 153 -9.41 -4.73 -0.36
C ALA A 153 -9.51 -4.18 -1.79
N VAL A 154 -10.74 -3.95 -2.29
CA VAL A 154 -10.98 -3.30 -3.59
C VAL A 154 -10.51 -1.84 -3.58
N SER A 155 -10.76 -1.11 -2.48
CA SER A 155 -10.28 0.27 -2.32
C SER A 155 -8.76 0.35 -2.43
N TYR A 156 -8.02 -0.58 -1.82
CA TYR A 156 -6.57 -0.66 -1.99
C TYR A 156 -6.14 -0.90 -3.44
N ALA A 157 -6.83 -1.79 -4.16
CA ALA A 157 -6.54 -2.04 -5.56
C ALA A 157 -6.68 -0.77 -6.43
N VAL A 158 -7.74 0.01 -6.19
CA VAL A 158 -7.95 1.32 -6.85
C VAL A 158 -6.81 2.29 -6.50
N ALA A 159 -6.46 2.37 -5.21
CA ALA A 159 -5.36 3.23 -4.76
C ALA A 159 -4.03 2.88 -5.41
N PHE A 160 -3.64 1.60 -5.43
CA PHE A 160 -2.37 1.17 -6.01
C PHE A 160 -2.30 1.46 -7.51
N ALA A 161 -3.38 1.20 -8.25
CA ALA A 161 -3.47 1.55 -9.67
C ALA A 161 -3.36 3.07 -9.89
N TYR A 162 -3.99 3.88 -9.04
CA TYR A 162 -3.93 5.33 -9.13
C TYR A 162 -2.53 5.88 -8.80
N MET A 163 -1.94 5.43 -7.69
CA MET A 163 -0.62 5.84 -7.22
C MET A 163 0.47 5.50 -8.22
N ALA A 164 0.41 4.30 -8.83
CA ALA A 164 1.36 3.87 -9.85
C ALA A 164 1.36 4.80 -11.08
N ARG A 165 0.22 5.39 -11.44
CA ARG A 165 0.11 6.29 -12.61
C ARG A 165 0.47 7.74 -12.30
N HIS A 166 0.13 8.22 -11.10
CA HIS A 166 0.14 9.66 -10.79
C HIS A 166 1.22 10.09 -9.78
N LEU A 167 1.67 9.21 -8.90
CA LEU A 167 2.51 9.58 -7.75
C LEU A 167 3.88 8.90 -7.75
N ILE A 168 3.93 7.62 -8.10
CA ILE A 168 5.18 6.83 -8.09
C ILE A 168 6.08 7.25 -9.26
N GLY A 169 7.39 7.35 -9.02
CA GLY A 169 8.40 7.67 -10.05
C GLY A 169 8.52 9.15 -10.41
N ARG A 170 7.85 10.05 -9.67
CA ARG A 170 7.83 11.51 -9.93
C ARG A 170 8.88 12.29 -9.12
N GLY A 171 9.91 11.63 -8.59
CA GLY A 171 11.01 12.27 -7.84
C GLY A 171 10.65 12.74 -6.43
N THR A 172 9.51 12.35 -5.88
CA THR A 172 9.17 12.60 -4.46
C THR A 172 9.68 11.44 -3.61
N GLU A 173 10.35 11.76 -2.51
CA GLU A 173 10.84 10.77 -1.56
C GLU A 173 9.68 9.94 -0.96
N PRO A 174 9.78 8.59 -0.92
CA PRO A 174 8.68 7.72 -0.49
C PRO A 174 8.18 7.99 0.94
N LEU A 175 9.09 8.35 1.85
CA LEU A 175 8.76 8.62 3.25
C LEU A 175 7.99 9.95 3.39
N ALA A 176 8.44 11.02 2.72
CA ALA A 176 7.70 12.29 2.67
C ALA A 176 6.34 12.16 1.98
N LEU A 177 6.24 11.35 0.91
CA LEU A 177 4.97 11.08 0.23
C LEU A 177 3.98 10.35 1.15
N SER A 178 4.46 9.33 1.88
CA SER A 178 3.66 8.58 2.85
C SER A 178 3.20 9.46 4.02
N ALA A 179 4.07 10.34 4.52
CA ALA A 179 3.72 11.30 5.56
C ALA A 179 2.63 12.28 5.11
N ALA A 180 2.76 12.85 3.91
CA ALA A 180 1.75 13.72 3.32
C ALA A 180 0.41 12.98 3.11
N GLN A 181 0.47 11.74 2.63
CA GLN A 181 -0.71 10.90 2.43
C GLN A 181 -1.46 10.62 3.74
N LEU A 182 -0.77 10.25 4.82
CA LEU A 182 -1.42 10.05 6.13
C LEU A 182 -1.95 11.35 6.74
N LEU A 183 -1.28 12.49 6.50
CA LEU A 183 -1.78 13.79 6.94
C LEU A 183 -3.10 14.14 6.23
N VAL A 184 -3.18 13.93 4.92
CA VAL A 184 -4.43 14.12 4.16
C VAL A 184 -5.50 13.14 4.62
N ALA A 185 -5.16 11.87 4.86
CA ALA A 185 -6.10 10.87 5.38
C ALA A 185 -6.65 11.27 6.76
N THR A 186 -5.80 11.80 7.64
CA THR A 186 -6.20 12.33 8.94
C THR A 186 -7.22 13.44 8.78
N GLY A 187 -6.95 14.42 7.90
CA GLY A 187 -7.90 15.49 7.60
C GLY A 187 -9.24 14.97 7.07
N LEU A 188 -9.22 14.08 6.06
CA LEU A 188 -10.42 13.51 5.46
C LEU A 188 -11.30 12.76 6.47
N THR A 189 -10.67 11.94 7.31
CA THR A 189 -11.38 11.15 8.32
C THR A 189 -11.86 12.00 9.49
N ALA A 190 -11.13 13.06 9.85
CA ALA A 190 -11.54 14.01 10.88
C ALA A 190 -12.80 14.79 10.51
N LEU A 191 -13.05 15.04 9.20
CA LEU A 191 -14.31 15.64 8.73
C LEU A 191 -15.54 14.79 9.07
N GLY A 192 -15.36 13.49 9.31
CA GLY A 192 -16.44 12.59 9.71
C GLY A 192 -16.79 12.65 11.21
N LEU A 193 -15.89 13.16 12.06
CA LEU A 193 -16.07 13.16 13.52
C LEU A 193 -17.33 13.85 14.02
N PRO A 194 -17.79 14.98 13.45
CA PRO A 194 -19.04 15.61 13.88
C PRO A 194 -20.27 14.70 13.73
N PHE A 195 -20.23 13.75 12.80
CA PHE A 195 -21.32 12.81 12.53
C PHE A 195 -21.29 11.57 13.45
N THR A 196 -20.27 11.44 14.30
CA THR A 196 -20.11 10.32 15.25
C THR A 196 -20.31 10.73 16.70
N ALA A 197 -20.95 11.89 16.93
CA ALA A 197 -21.32 12.34 18.26
C ALA A 197 -22.23 11.31 18.95
N GLY A 198 -21.73 10.69 20.02
CA GLY A 198 -22.45 9.66 20.78
C GLY A 198 -22.31 8.22 20.28
N SER A 199 -21.57 7.96 19.20
CA SER A 199 -21.46 6.61 18.60
C SER A 199 -20.37 5.71 19.22
N GLY A 200 -20.10 5.85 20.52
CA GLY A 200 -19.11 5.05 21.25
C GLY A 200 -19.41 5.01 22.75
N THR A 201 -18.83 4.05 23.45
CA THR A 201 -18.89 3.97 24.91
C THR A 201 -17.67 4.70 25.51
N ALA A 202 -17.65 4.86 26.84
CA ALA A 202 -16.48 5.41 27.52
C ALA A 202 -15.25 4.55 27.17
N PRO A 203 -14.21 5.11 26.52
CA PRO A 203 -13.11 4.31 26.02
C PRO A 203 -12.31 3.75 27.19
N SER A 204 -12.05 2.45 27.15
CA SER A 204 -11.19 1.78 28.12
C SER A 204 -9.72 2.13 27.89
N LEU A 205 -8.90 2.04 28.94
CA LEU A 205 -7.46 2.25 28.82
C LEU A 205 -6.83 1.27 27.81
N THR A 206 -7.32 0.03 27.76
CA THR A 206 -6.91 -0.98 26.78
C THR A 206 -7.20 -0.55 25.36
N GLY A 207 -8.41 -0.03 25.10
CA GLY A 207 -8.78 0.41 23.75
C GLY A 207 -7.95 1.59 23.26
N VAL A 208 -7.67 2.55 24.14
CA VAL A 208 -6.80 3.70 23.87
C VAL A 208 -5.35 3.25 23.64
N ALA A 209 -4.83 2.36 24.49
CA ALA A 209 -3.47 1.83 24.31
C ALA A 209 -3.35 1.08 22.98
N ALA A 210 -4.35 0.26 22.62
CA ALA A 210 -4.38 -0.48 21.37
C ALA A 210 -4.33 0.45 20.14
N VAL A 211 -5.12 1.54 20.13
CA VAL A 211 -5.11 2.46 18.97
C VAL A 211 -3.82 3.26 18.89
N VAL A 212 -3.20 3.56 20.04
CA VAL A 212 -1.88 4.21 20.09
C VAL A 212 -0.82 3.29 19.50
N VAL A 213 -0.80 2.02 19.90
CA VAL A 213 0.12 1.02 19.35
C VAL A 213 -0.11 0.82 17.86
N LEU A 214 -1.37 0.73 17.43
CA LEU A 214 -1.75 0.62 16.02
C LEU A 214 -1.28 1.81 15.17
N GLY A 215 -1.44 3.03 15.67
CA GLY A 215 -1.03 4.24 14.98
C GLY A 215 0.50 4.37 14.89
N VAL A 216 1.19 4.19 16.02
CA VAL A 216 2.64 4.37 16.10
C VAL A 216 3.39 3.24 15.43
N PHE A 217 3.13 1.99 15.83
CA PHE A 217 3.87 0.82 15.39
C PHE A 217 3.25 0.17 14.15
N GLY A 218 1.93 -0.04 14.17
CA GLY A 218 1.21 -0.70 13.07
C GLY A 218 1.13 0.15 11.78
N THR A 219 1.23 1.48 11.90
CA THR A 219 1.14 2.41 10.75
C THR A 219 2.42 3.19 10.55
N GLY A 220 2.80 4.08 11.47
CA GLY A 220 3.95 4.97 11.31
C GLY A 220 5.28 4.23 11.08
N LEU A 221 5.68 3.40 12.04
CA LEU A 221 6.93 2.63 11.96
C LEU A 221 6.90 1.62 10.81
N THR A 222 5.78 0.94 10.61
CA THR A 222 5.59 -0.02 9.52
C THR A 222 5.78 0.62 8.15
N PHE A 223 5.21 1.81 7.90
CA PHE A 223 5.37 2.52 6.62
C PHE A 223 6.82 2.95 6.39
N HIS A 224 7.52 3.39 7.44
CA HIS A 224 8.94 3.71 7.37
C HIS A 224 9.79 2.46 7.04
N LEU A 225 9.58 1.37 7.77
CA LEU A 225 10.30 0.11 7.56
C LEU A 225 10.02 -0.49 6.17
N ASN A 226 8.78 -0.40 5.69
CA ASN A 226 8.43 -0.84 4.33
C ASN A 226 9.14 0.00 3.27
N SER A 227 9.18 1.33 3.45
CA SER A 227 9.89 2.22 2.52
C SER A 227 11.40 1.90 2.47
N ARG A 228 12.01 1.62 3.63
CA ARG A 228 13.40 1.17 3.75
C ARG A 228 13.63 -0.20 3.14
N LEU A 229 12.73 -1.15 3.37
CA LEU A 229 12.81 -2.50 2.82
C LEU A 229 12.79 -2.47 1.29
N ILE A 230 11.91 -1.65 0.70
CA ILE A 230 11.85 -1.48 -0.76
C ILE A 230 13.14 -0.85 -1.29
N ALA A 231 13.71 0.13 -0.59
CA ALA A 231 14.94 0.80 -1.00
C ALA A 231 16.17 -0.13 -0.91
N ASP A 232 16.27 -0.93 0.14
CA ASP A 232 17.46 -1.71 0.46
C ASP A 232 17.42 -3.13 -0.15
N GLU A 233 16.26 -3.80 -0.12
CA GLU A 233 16.08 -5.21 -0.53
C GLU A 233 15.17 -5.37 -1.78
N GLY A 234 14.55 -4.27 -2.21
CA GLY A 234 13.72 -4.23 -3.41
C GLY A 234 12.24 -4.63 -3.21
N PRO A 235 11.41 -4.42 -4.25
CA PRO A 235 9.96 -4.68 -4.18
C PRO A 235 9.58 -6.14 -3.94
N THR A 236 10.43 -7.10 -4.32
CA THR A 236 10.19 -8.53 -4.14
C THR A 236 10.20 -8.93 -2.66
N ALA A 237 11.13 -8.38 -1.86
CA ALA A 237 11.18 -8.65 -0.42
C ALA A 237 9.95 -8.04 0.29
N ALA A 238 9.56 -6.82 -0.08
CA ALA A 238 8.34 -6.19 0.43
C ALA A 238 7.06 -6.96 0.05
N ALA A 239 7.04 -7.58 -1.13
CA ALA A 239 5.94 -8.44 -1.54
C ALA A 239 5.76 -9.68 -0.63
N THR A 240 6.86 -10.27 -0.12
CA THR A 240 6.81 -11.42 0.79
C THR A 240 6.06 -11.10 2.09
N VAL A 241 6.17 -9.86 2.57
CA VAL A 241 5.47 -9.38 3.78
C VAL A 241 3.95 -9.58 3.65
N GLY A 242 3.39 -9.33 2.47
CA GLY A 242 1.97 -9.50 2.21
C GLY A 242 1.48 -10.95 2.32
N TYR A 243 2.36 -11.94 2.11
CA TYR A 243 2.03 -13.37 2.28
C TYR A 243 2.11 -13.81 3.75
N LEU A 244 2.97 -13.17 4.53
CA LEU A 244 3.12 -13.47 5.97
C LEU A 244 2.07 -12.77 6.82
N LEU A 245 1.55 -11.63 6.36
CA LEU A 245 0.54 -10.83 7.05
C LEU A 245 -0.69 -11.64 7.50
N PRO A 246 -1.38 -12.43 6.66
CA PRO A 246 -2.54 -13.20 7.10
C PRO A 246 -2.17 -14.31 8.08
N VAL A 247 -0.99 -14.94 7.94
CA VAL A 247 -0.51 -15.97 8.87
C VAL A 247 -0.32 -15.38 10.27
N VAL A 248 0.30 -14.20 10.35
CA VAL A 248 0.46 -13.47 11.61
C VAL A 248 -0.90 -13.05 12.18
N SER A 249 -1.79 -12.51 11.36
CA SER A 249 -3.12 -12.06 11.78
C SER A 249 -3.93 -13.20 12.40
N VAL A 250 -3.97 -14.35 11.73
CA VAL A 250 -4.69 -15.55 12.19
C VAL A 250 -4.05 -16.12 13.46
N ALA A 251 -2.72 -16.18 13.53
CA ALA A 251 -2.02 -16.66 14.72
C ALA A 251 -2.29 -15.76 15.94
N LEU A 252 -2.24 -14.44 15.76
CA LEU A 252 -2.50 -13.49 16.84
C LEU A 252 -3.97 -13.46 17.27
N GLY A 253 -4.90 -13.54 16.31
CA GLY A 253 -6.33 -13.67 16.61
C GLY A 253 -6.62 -14.91 17.47
N ALA A 254 -6.04 -16.06 17.11
CA ALA A 254 -6.20 -17.29 17.86
C ALA A 254 -5.55 -17.26 19.26
N LEU A 255 -4.31 -16.78 19.33
CA LEU A 255 -3.51 -16.85 20.56
C LEU A 255 -3.87 -15.75 21.58
N VAL A 256 -4.23 -14.56 21.12
CA VAL A 256 -4.44 -13.38 21.98
C VAL A 256 -5.92 -13.09 22.21
N LEU A 257 -6.74 -13.16 21.15
CA LEU A 257 -8.18 -12.90 21.24
C LEU A 257 -8.99 -14.17 21.51
N GLY A 258 -8.37 -15.35 21.43
CA GLY A 258 -9.07 -16.62 21.60
C GLY A 258 -10.04 -16.93 20.45
N GLU A 259 -9.83 -16.34 19.27
CA GLU A 259 -10.69 -16.54 18.10
C GLU A 259 -10.66 -18.02 17.66
N ALA A 260 -11.84 -18.60 17.42
CA ALA A 260 -11.96 -20.00 17.05
C ALA A 260 -11.41 -20.24 15.64
N LEU A 261 -10.23 -20.88 15.55
CA LEU A 261 -9.65 -21.28 14.28
C LEU A 261 -10.43 -22.44 13.66
N SER A 262 -11.38 -22.11 12.79
CA SER A 262 -12.00 -23.13 11.97
C SER A 262 -11.01 -23.66 10.92
N VAL A 263 -11.05 -24.97 10.69
CA VAL A 263 -10.29 -25.62 9.59
C VAL A 263 -10.56 -24.91 8.26
N ARG A 264 -11.78 -24.39 8.05
CA ARG A 264 -12.14 -23.62 6.87
C ARG A 264 -11.33 -22.34 6.70
N VAL A 265 -11.14 -21.56 7.76
CA VAL A 265 -10.34 -20.32 7.71
C VAL A 265 -8.90 -20.65 7.35
N VAL A 266 -8.33 -21.72 7.91
CA VAL A 266 -6.97 -22.17 7.62
C VAL A 266 -6.82 -22.63 6.17
N VAL A 267 -7.72 -23.50 5.70
CA VAL A 267 -7.71 -23.99 4.32
C VAL A 267 -7.96 -22.85 3.33
N GLY A 268 -8.94 -21.98 3.61
CA GLY A 268 -9.25 -20.81 2.80
C GLY A 268 -8.08 -19.83 2.71
N MET A 269 -7.39 -19.56 3.82
CA MET A 269 -6.15 -18.77 3.83
C MET A 269 -5.08 -19.42 2.94
N ALA A 270 -4.85 -20.72 3.06
CA ALA A 270 -3.87 -21.43 2.23
C ALA A 270 -4.20 -21.31 0.74
N VAL A 271 -5.48 -21.44 0.37
CA VAL A 271 -5.96 -21.31 -1.01
C VAL A 271 -5.81 -19.87 -1.52
N VAL A 272 -6.15 -18.85 -0.71
CA VAL A 272 -5.94 -17.44 -1.05
C VAL A 272 -4.46 -17.16 -1.31
N LEU A 273 -3.58 -17.59 -0.40
CA LEU A 273 -2.14 -17.39 -0.52
C LEU A 273 -1.57 -18.09 -1.76
N ALA A 274 -2.02 -19.31 -2.06
CA ALA A 274 -1.63 -20.03 -3.27
C ALA A 274 -2.12 -19.30 -4.54
N GLY A 275 -3.35 -18.81 -4.55
CA GLY A 275 -3.91 -18.04 -5.66
C GLY A 275 -3.13 -16.75 -5.91
N VAL A 276 -2.88 -15.96 -4.86
CA VAL A 276 -2.06 -14.75 -4.93
C VAL A 276 -0.64 -15.08 -5.40
N GLY A 277 -0.05 -16.16 -4.88
CA GLY A 277 1.27 -16.66 -5.31
C GLY A 277 1.33 -16.93 -6.81
N LEU A 278 0.30 -17.62 -7.32
CA LEU A 278 0.18 -17.97 -8.73
C LEU A 278 -0.01 -16.73 -9.62
N THR A 279 -0.73 -15.71 -9.17
CA THR A 279 -0.85 -14.44 -9.92
C THR A 279 0.47 -13.70 -10.09
N ARG A 280 1.42 -13.91 -9.18
CA ARG A 280 2.76 -13.30 -9.24
C ARG A 280 3.80 -14.19 -9.92
N TYR A 281 3.45 -15.43 -10.23
CA TYR A 281 4.34 -16.34 -10.93
C TYR A 281 4.63 -15.82 -12.35
N ARG A 282 5.92 -15.69 -12.67
CA ARG A 282 6.42 -15.34 -14.00
C ARG A 282 7.20 -16.54 -14.54
N PRO A 283 6.72 -17.23 -15.59
CA PRO A 283 7.47 -18.31 -16.23
C PRO A 283 8.83 -17.82 -16.73
N SER A 284 9.86 -18.65 -16.61
CA SER A 284 11.25 -18.35 -16.96
C SER A 284 11.47 -17.98 -18.44
N SER A 285 10.51 -18.21 -19.34
CA SER A 285 10.60 -17.87 -20.76
C SER A 285 10.64 -16.36 -21.04
N ASP A 286 10.02 -15.53 -20.19
CA ASP A 286 10.02 -14.06 -20.34
C ASP A 286 11.34 -13.39 -19.88
N ARG A 287 12.15 -14.10 -19.07
CA ARG A 287 13.46 -13.60 -18.61
C ARG A 287 14.49 -13.52 -19.74
N THR A 288 14.32 -14.30 -20.79
CA THR A 288 15.24 -14.33 -21.93
C THR A 288 14.92 -13.21 -22.94
N ALA A 289 13.64 -12.92 -23.17
CA ALA A 289 13.20 -11.85 -24.07
C ALA A 289 13.57 -10.43 -23.57
N ALA A 290 13.57 -10.20 -22.25
CA ALA A 290 14.01 -8.93 -21.67
C ALA A 290 15.54 -8.74 -21.66
N ARG A 291 16.32 -9.80 -21.88
CA ARG A 291 17.78 -9.75 -22.02
C ARG A 291 18.26 -9.66 -23.47
N SER A 292 17.36 -9.80 -24.45
CA SER A 292 17.70 -9.87 -25.88
C SER A 292 17.36 -8.63 -26.68
N THR A 293 17.22 -7.45 -26.05
CA THR A 293 17.48 -6.18 -26.74
C THR A 293 18.93 -5.80 -26.50
N PRO A 294 19.91 -6.32 -27.27
CA PRO A 294 21.20 -5.69 -27.31
C PRO A 294 20.95 -4.28 -27.86
N PHE A 295 21.34 -3.30 -27.06
CA PHE A 295 21.70 -1.96 -27.47
C PHE A 295 22.51 -2.06 -28.77
N ARG A 296 21.82 -1.99 -29.92
CA ARG A 296 22.46 -1.97 -31.23
C ARG A 296 23.07 -0.59 -31.33
N ALA A 297 24.34 -0.53 -30.95
CA ALA A 297 25.25 0.57 -31.11
C ALA A 297 24.98 1.27 -32.44
N ARG A 298 24.45 2.49 -32.36
CA ARG A 298 24.45 3.44 -33.46
C ARG A 298 25.86 4.04 -33.51
N MET A 299 26.81 3.21 -33.89
CA MET A 299 28.21 3.56 -34.10
C MET A 299 28.65 2.94 -35.41
N THR A 300 28.22 3.56 -36.51
CA THR A 300 28.89 3.43 -37.80
C THR A 300 29.02 4.82 -38.40
N SER A 301 30.28 5.26 -38.40
CA SER A 301 30.95 6.00 -39.47
C SER A 301 30.34 7.33 -39.92
N GLY A 302 30.96 8.40 -39.45
CA GLY A 302 30.92 9.73 -40.06
C GLY A 302 32.18 10.52 -39.70
N VAL A 303 33.37 9.93 -39.90
CA VAL A 303 34.60 10.70 -39.96
C VAL A 303 34.71 11.23 -41.38
N SER A 304 34.57 12.56 -41.54
CA SER A 304 35.48 13.38 -42.35
C SER A 304 35.04 14.85 -42.37
N SER A 305 36.00 15.74 -42.07
CA SER A 305 36.05 17.16 -42.49
C SER A 305 35.05 18.11 -41.79
N THR A 306 35.41 19.18 -41.09
CA THR A 306 36.57 20.09 -41.21
C THR A 306 36.67 20.95 -39.95
N SER A 307 37.88 21.10 -39.43
CA SER A 307 38.25 22.09 -38.43
C SER A 307 38.32 23.49 -39.05
N ARG A 308 37.62 24.47 -38.47
CA ARG A 308 37.89 25.93 -38.47
C ARG A 308 36.89 26.55 -37.49
N MET A 309 37.29 27.02 -36.31
CA MET A 309 37.87 28.33 -36.00
C MET A 309 38.15 28.36 -34.47
N PRO A 310 38.92 29.30 -33.87
CA PRO A 310 38.95 30.73 -34.21
C PRO A 310 40.34 31.42 -34.17
N ARG A 311 40.48 32.55 -34.90
CA ARG A 311 41.51 33.55 -34.61
C ARG A 311 40.85 34.79 -33.98
N PRO A 312 41.41 35.35 -32.90
CA PRO A 312 41.02 36.65 -32.39
C PRO A 312 41.69 37.74 -33.25
N GLU A 313 40.92 38.70 -33.73
CA GLU A 313 41.44 39.92 -34.34
C GLU A 313 41.88 40.88 -33.23
N THR A 314 43.19 41.17 -33.19
CA THR A 314 43.76 42.32 -32.50
C THR A 314 43.69 43.56 -33.41
N PRO A 315 43.51 44.76 -32.85
CA PRO A 315 43.41 46.00 -33.62
C PRO A 315 44.80 46.52 -34.03
N ALA A 316 44.93 46.97 -35.27
CA ALA A 316 46.11 47.69 -35.77
C ALA A 316 45.71 49.09 -36.26
N THR A 317 46.43 50.06 -35.71
CA THR A 317 46.44 51.50 -35.94
C THR A 317 47.11 51.93 -37.26
N CYS A 318 46.89 53.21 -37.62
CA CYS A 318 47.55 54.13 -38.60
C CYS A 318 46.55 54.62 -39.66
N HIS A 319 46.41 55.88 -40.05
CA HIS A 319 47.08 57.20 -39.88
C HIS A 319 45.96 58.26 -40.09
N GLY A 320 45.97 59.48 -39.55
CA GLY A 320 46.91 60.55 -39.86
C GLY A 320 46.48 61.35 -41.12
N ASP A 321 46.05 62.60 -40.90
CA ASP A 321 46.13 63.78 -41.77
C ASP A 321 45.01 64.22 -42.77
N SER A 322 44.44 65.39 -42.41
CA SER A 322 44.23 66.62 -43.23
C SER A 322 43.06 66.73 -44.21
N MET A 323 42.01 67.47 -43.80
CA MET A 323 41.75 68.89 -44.16
C MET A 323 40.47 69.39 -43.49
#